data_AF-A0A0C1QV64-F1
#
_entry.id   AF-A0A0C1QV64-F1
#
_cell.length_a   1.000
_cell.length_b   1.000
_cell.length_c   1.000
_cell.angle_alpha   90.00
_cell.angle_beta   90.00
_cell.angle_gamma   90.00
#
_symmetry.space_group_name_H-M   'P 1'
#
loop_
_entity.id
_entity.type
_entity.pdbx_description
1 polymer ?
#
loop_
_entity_poly.entity_id
_entity_poly.type
_entity_poly.pdbx_seq_one_letter_code
_entity_poly.pdbx_strand_id
1 'polypeptide(L)'
;MPKSKYQQIIEEHCSKEAVTIPTGFYRRSAGHLAVIKYSGTQKQLVATTWTKSADVINYLTNYGNEHCQINDFKKGIELVWNGAKSLTVRQAV
;
A
#
# COMPACT_ATOMS: atom_id res chain seq x y z
N MET A 1 -14.62 4.42 16.67
CA MET A 1 -13.25 4.07 17.12
C MET A 1 -12.31 5.17 16.65
N PRO A 2 -11.32 5.59 17.46
CA PRO A 2 -10.28 6.50 17.01
C PRO A 2 -9.47 5.87 15.87
N LYS A 3 -9.08 6.67 14.87
CA LYS A 3 -8.22 6.22 13.77
C LYS A 3 -6.84 5.83 14.31
N SER A 4 -6.26 4.74 13.83
CA SER A 4 -4.87 4.39 14.12
C SER A 4 -3.91 5.40 13.49
N LYS A 5 -2.68 5.49 14.01
CA LYS A 5 -1.61 6.33 13.45
C LYS A 5 -1.45 6.12 11.94
N TYR A 6 -1.36 4.86 11.49
CA TYR A 6 -1.19 4.57 10.07
C TYR A 6 -2.45 4.81 9.26
N GLN A 7 -3.65 4.70 9.85
CA GLN A 7 -4.86 5.11 9.13
C GLN A 7 -4.81 6.58 8.73
N GLN A 8 -4.42 7.46 9.66
CA GLN A 8 -4.29 8.90 9.39
C GLN A 8 -3.24 9.18 8.31
N ILE A 9 -2.05 8.58 8.42
CA ILE A 9 -0.96 8.78 7.45
C ILE A 9 -1.37 8.30 6.04
N ILE A 10 -1.98 7.12 5.96
CA ILE A 10 -2.42 6.56 4.67
C ILE A 10 -3.55 7.40 4.07
N GLU A 11 -4.50 7.87 4.87
CA GLU A 11 -5.57 8.75 4.40
C GLU A 11 -5.02 10.07 3.85
N GLU A 12 -4.08 10.69 4.55
CA GLU A 12 -3.45 11.93 4.10
C GLU A 12 -2.72 11.73 2.77
N HIS A 13 -1.96 10.64 2.64
CA HIS A 13 -1.31 10.29 1.38
C HIS A 13 -2.32 10.05 0.27
N CYS A 14 -3.38 9.27 0.52
CA CYS A 14 -4.41 8.99 -0.47
C CYS A 14 -5.14 10.25 -0.91
N SER A 15 -5.42 11.18 0.00
CA SER A 15 -6.04 12.46 -0.32
C SER A 15 -5.15 13.33 -1.20
N LYS A 16 -3.83 13.35 -0.94
CA LYS A 16 -2.86 14.11 -1.73
C LYS A 16 -2.68 13.54 -3.14
N GLU A 17 -2.68 12.22 -3.26
CA GLU A 17 -2.40 11.49 -4.50
C GLU A 17 -3.65 11.16 -5.34
N ALA A 18 -4.83 11.60 -4.91
CA ALA A 18 -6.13 11.25 -5.48
C ALA A 18 -6.37 9.73 -5.55
N VAL A 19 -6.00 9.01 -4.50
CA VAL A 19 -6.19 7.55 -4.36
C VAL A 19 -7.51 7.27 -3.68
N THR A 20 -8.31 6.40 -4.28
CA THR A 20 -9.57 5.94 -3.71
C THR A 20 -9.31 5.00 -2.55
N ILE A 21 -9.86 5.33 -1.37
CA ILE A 21 -9.82 4.49 -0.18
C ILE A 21 -11.08 3.60 -0.15
N PRO A 22 -10.96 2.26 -0.14
CA PRO A 22 -12.12 1.38 -0.07
C PRO A 22 -12.82 1.50 1.29
N THR A 23 -14.15 1.43 1.32
CA THR A 23 -14.95 1.53 2.57
C THR A 23 -14.50 0.52 3.64
N GLY A 24 -13.97 -0.63 3.23
CA GLY A 24 -13.44 -1.65 4.13
C GLY A 24 -12.22 -1.24 4.95
N PHE A 25 -11.48 -0.20 4.53
CA PHE A 25 -10.27 0.31 5.18
C PHE A 25 -10.48 0.69 6.65
N TYR A 26 -11.67 1.24 6.96
CA TYR A 26 -11.99 1.74 8.29
C TYR A 26 -12.45 0.64 9.26
N ARG A 27 -12.65 -0.60 8.78
CA ARG A 27 -13.16 -1.71 9.60
C ARG A 27 -12.15 -2.27 10.59
N ARG A 28 -10.85 -2.10 10.32
CA ARG A 28 -9.75 -2.60 11.15
C ARG A 28 -8.63 -1.57 11.20
N SER A 29 -7.83 -1.60 12.26
CA SER A 29 -6.61 -0.80 12.34
C SER A 29 -5.69 -1.08 11.15
N ALA A 30 -5.23 -0.03 10.49
CA ALA A 30 -4.22 -0.17 9.45
C ALA A 30 -2.84 -0.47 10.06
N GLY A 31 -2.14 -1.42 9.46
CA GLY A 31 -0.69 -1.53 9.47
C GLY A 31 -0.03 -0.48 8.56
N HIS A 32 1.29 -0.59 8.42
CA HIS A 32 2.12 0.43 7.79
C HIS A 32 2.48 0.13 6.33
N LEU A 33 2.15 -1.08 5.85
CA LEU A 33 2.37 -1.45 4.46
C LEU A 33 1.06 -1.36 3.70
N ALA A 34 1.08 -0.75 2.52
CA ALA A 34 -0.05 -0.78 1.62
C ALA A 34 0.36 -0.87 0.15
N VAL A 35 -0.57 -1.36 -0.65
CA VAL A 35 -0.47 -1.39 -2.11
C VAL A 35 -1.52 -0.47 -2.69
N ILE A 36 -1.10 0.34 -3.66
CA ILE A 36 -1.96 1.17 -4.51
C ILE A 36 -1.93 0.55 -5.91
N LYS A 37 -3.11 0.16 -6.41
CA LYS A 37 -3.28 -0.35 -7.78
C LYS A 37 -3.65 0.78 -8.72
N TYR A 38 -3.10 0.74 -9.92
CA TYR A 38 -3.48 1.63 -11.02
C TYR A 38 -4.39 0.88 -11.99
N SER A 39 -5.50 1.53 -12.37
CA SER A 39 -6.41 1.05 -13.41
C SER A 39 -6.75 2.22 -14.32
N GLY A 40 -6.04 2.33 -15.45
CA GLY A 40 -6.08 3.52 -16.29
C GLY A 40 -5.62 4.75 -15.51
N THR A 41 -6.51 5.74 -15.38
CA THR A 41 -6.26 6.97 -14.60
C THR A 41 -6.63 6.85 -13.12
N GLN A 42 -7.26 5.74 -12.70
CA GLN A 42 -7.71 5.56 -11.33
C GLN A 42 -6.62 4.91 -10.47
N LYS A 43 -6.47 5.42 -9.24
CA LYS A 43 -5.63 4.81 -8.20
C LYS A 43 -6.53 4.29 -7.08
N GLN A 44 -6.32 3.05 -6.65
CA GLN A 44 -7.09 2.45 -5.56
C GLN A 44 -6.18 1.79 -4.52
N LEU A 45 -6.46 2.08 -3.25
CA LEU A 45 -5.82 1.43 -2.11
C LEU A 45 -6.39 0.02 -1.93
N VAL A 46 -5.54 -0.99 -1.81
CA VAL A 46 -6.00 -2.39 -1.72
C VAL A 46 -6.18 -2.85 -0.29
N ALA A 47 -5.10 -2.90 0.46
CA ALA A 47 -5.10 -3.58 1.74
C ALA A 47 -4.06 -2.96 2.64
N THR A 48 -4.46 -2.80 3.89
CA THR A 48 -3.84 -1.85 4.80
C THR A 48 -3.61 -2.42 6.17
N THR A 49 -4.03 -3.67 6.44
CA THR A 49 -3.75 -4.34 7.72
C THR A 49 -2.35 -4.95 7.77
N TRP A 50 -1.55 -4.82 6.72
CA TRP A 50 -0.27 -5.47 6.59
C TRP A 50 0.82 -4.77 7.40
N THR A 51 1.56 -5.58 8.15
CA THR A 51 2.71 -5.11 8.95
C THR A 51 3.99 -5.85 8.60
N LYS A 52 3.92 -6.87 7.75
CA LYS A 52 5.07 -7.66 7.31
C LYS A 52 5.14 -7.69 5.80
N SER A 53 6.35 -7.59 5.24
CA SER A 53 6.57 -7.68 3.79
C SER A 53 6.06 -9.00 3.20
N ALA A 54 6.05 -10.08 3.99
CA ALA A 54 5.52 -11.38 3.58
C ALA A 54 4.03 -11.31 3.18
N ASP A 55 3.22 -10.50 3.88
CA ASP A 55 1.80 -10.33 3.53
C ASP A 55 1.64 -9.63 2.18
N VAL A 56 2.47 -8.62 1.93
CA VAL A 56 2.52 -7.86 0.68
C VAL A 56 2.99 -8.77 -0.47
N ILE A 57 4.08 -9.51 -0.28
CA ILE A 57 4.60 -10.46 -1.27
C ILE A 57 3.57 -11.53 -1.58
N ASN A 58 2.90 -12.08 -0.57
CA ASN A 58 1.84 -13.07 -0.78
C ASN A 58 0.70 -12.48 -1.62
N TYR A 59 0.27 -11.25 -1.31
CA TYR A 59 -0.73 -10.58 -2.13
C TYR A 59 -0.28 -10.37 -3.57
N LEU A 60 0.94 -9.87 -3.79
CA LEU A 60 1.48 -9.59 -5.13
C LEU A 60 1.70 -10.87 -5.93
N THR A 61 2.10 -11.97 -5.28
CA THR A 61 2.25 -13.28 -5.93
C THR A 61 0.91 -13.80 -6.47
N ASN A 62 -0.19 -13.55 -5.76
CA ASN A 62 -1.51 -14.07 -6.13
C ASN A 62 -2.31 -13.09 -7.01
N TYR A 63 -2.10 -11.77 -6.85
CA TYR A 63 -2.97 -10.72 -7.41
C TYR A 63 -2.21 -9.49 -7.93
N GLY A 64 -0.88 -9.53 -7.92
CA GLY A 64 -0.03 -8.45 -8.41
C GLY A 64 -0.21 -8.27 -9.91
N ASN A 65 -0.16 -7.02 -10.34
CA ASN A 65 -0.04 -6.65 -11.74
C ASN A 65 1.18 -5.73 -11.88
N GLU A 66 1.60 -5.49 -13.12
CA GLU A 66 2.77 -4.64 -13.43
C GLU A 66 2.58 -3.18 -12.99
N HIS A 67 1.32 -2.77 -12.76
CA HIS A 67 0.94 -1.40 -12.46
C HIS A 67 0.44 -1.27 -11.02
N CYS A 68 1.36 -1.34 -10.06
CA CYS A 68 1.09 -1.03 -8.66
C CYS A 68 2.25 -0.30 -7.98
N GLN A 69 1.93 0.49 -6.96
CA GLN A 69 2.87 1.15 -6.07
C GLN A 69 2.76 0.51 -4.69
N ILE A 70 3.90 0.22 -4.07
CA ILE A 70 3.98 -0.41 -2.76
C ILE A 70 4.63 0.59 -1.81
N ASN A 71 3.98 0.92 -0.71
CA ASN A 71 4.47 1.92 0.24
C ASN A 71 4.69 1.33 1.63
N ASP A 72 5.83 1.65 2.24
CA ASP A 72 6.08 1.50 3.66
C ASP A 72 5.94 2.87 4.33
N PHE A 73 4.75 3.12 4.89
CA PHE A 73 4.40 4.36 5.58
C PHE A 73 5.07 4.52 6.94
N LYS A 74 5.68 3.46 7.48
CA LYS A 74 6.50 3.57 8.69
C LYS A 74 7.86 4.20 8.37
N LYS A 75 8.41 3.88 7.21
CA LYS A 75 9.71 4.39 6.74
C LYS A 75 9.58 5.59 5.79
N GLY A 76 8.40 5.84 5.25
CA GLY A 76 8.18 6.89 4.25
C GLY A 76 8.84 6.58 2.91
N ILE A 77 8.93 5.30 2.55
CA ILE A 77 9.61 4.85 1.32
C ILE A 77 8.67 4.05 0.42
N GLU A 78 8.95 4.13 -0.88
CA GLU A 78 8.35 3.26 -1.87
C GLU A 78 9.19 1.98 -2.01
N LEU A 79 8.49 0.86 -2.17
CA LEU A 79 9.07 -0.45 -2.40
C LEU A 79 8.80 -0.90 -3.84
N VAL A 80 9.76 -1.61 -4.41
CA VAL A 80 9.64 -2.27 -5.71
C VAL A 80 9.56 -3.77 -5.49
N TRP A 81 8.56 -4.38 -6.13
CA TRP A 81 8.48 -5.82 -6.27
C TRP A 81 9.13 -6.24 -7.59
N ASN A 82 10.13 -7.09 -7.51
CA ASN A 82 10.93 -7.55 -8.66
C ASN A 82 10.39 -8.85 -9.28
N GLY A 83 9.12 -9.21 -9.02
CA GLY A 83 8.52 -10.48 -9.45
C GLY A 83 9.01 -11.71 -8.67
N ALA A 84 9.98 -11.56 -7.76
CA ALA A 84 10.46 -12.63 -6.89
C ALA A 84 9.82 -12.56 -5.48
N LYS A 85 10.35 -13.33 -4.54
CA LYS A 85 9.87 -13.36 -3.13
C LYS A 85 10.44 -12.22 -2.28
N SER A 86 10.77 -11.07 -2.86
CA SER A 86 11.39 -9.95 -2.13
C SER A 86 10.85 -8.57 -2.52
N LEU A 87 10.95 -7.63 -1.58
CA LEU A 87 10.69 -6.21 -1.80
C LEU A 87 11.99 -5.45 -1.58
N THR A 88 12.28 -4.51 -2.47
CA THR A 88 13.48 -3.66 -2.39
C THR A 88 13.05 -2.20 -2.35
N VAL A 89 13.91 -1.30 -1.84
CA VAL A 89 13.60 0.13 -1.82
C VAL A 89 13.71 0.68 -3.24
N ARG A 90 12.72 1.46 -3.68
CA ARG A 90 12.83 2.22 -4.92
C ARG A 90 13.93 3.26 -4.76
N GLN A 91 15.07 3.08 -5.42
CA GLN A 91 16.08 4.14 -5.48
C GLN A 91 15.53 5.28 -6.35
N ALA A 92 15.55 6.51 -5.82
CA ALA A 92 15.32 7.69 -6.63
C ALA A 92 16.51 7.84 -7.59
N VAL A 93 16.23 7.82 -8.90
CA VAL A 93 17.20 8.07 -9.97
C VAL A 93 17.39 9.57 -10.13
#